data_AF-A0A6H2CYQ7-F1
#
_entry.id   AF-A0A6H2CYQ7-F1
#
_cell.length_a   1.000
_cell.length_b   1.000
_cell.length_c   1.000
_cell.angle_alpha   90.00
_cell.angle_beta   90.00
_cell.angle_gamma   90.00
#
_symmetry.space_group_name_H-M   'P 1'
#
loop_
_entity.id
_entity.type
_entity.pdbx_description
1 polymer ?
#
loop_
_entity_poly.entity_id
_entity_poly.type
_entity_poly.pdbx_seq_one_letter_code
_entity_poly.pdbx_strand_id
1 'polypeptide(L)'
;MSADILNRRDFLKLGVAVGAAAAVTSVSAPSFAATSCTSLSKCMEMTPVEMAEASGAVTASWRNVRHAAAEIRNPAIRHRVEAILENPVPTLTKGMGRSDKKAIYKELSSKGLIKGVKEADFLPPVSSYSEAPQPFYSAPGSGYQSHHSYPGGLATHTDLNVRVSMALYDGYRDVYSYMLDRDVVIAAQVLHDLHKPWVFQWDKNGESRGEQKLAGTGEHHPLGVAESIVRGLPAEVCVAQACAHNHPRTPEDEAQVVGWIQAASIIAGVDPVKYGLLEKGGKTLPLPRRQEGFVTHLGDHDWVLTVPAAKWIIPVMGKVAVRDYGISEGDLTKKPFNQFRNYVFSQAPIMSLYEIYAAQGEAELVRTVHSIVAPA
;
A
#
# COMPACT_ATOMS: atom_id res chain seq x y z
N MET A 1 43.00 45.77 -21.53
CA MET A 1 41.59 45.98 -21.93
C MET A 1 40.86 44.66 -21.69
N SER A 2 39.68 44.77 -21.08
CA SER A 2 38.93 43.73 -20.37
C SER A 2 38.55 42.52 -21.24
N ALA A 3 38.61 41.32 -20.66
CA ALA A 3 37.94 40.14 -21.18
C ALA A 3 36.49 40.15 -20.67
N ASP A 4 35.55 40.48 -21.56
CA ASP A 4 34.13 40.45 -21.23
C ASP A 4 33.60 39.01 -21.21
N ILE A 5 32.99 38.69 -20.08
CA ILE A 5 32.33 37.44 -19.72
C ILE A 5 31.03 37.36 -20.52
N LEU A 6 30.92 36.38 -21.43
CA LEU A 6 29.65 36.01 -22.05
C LEU A 6 28.62 35.64 -20.97
N ASN A 7 27.54 36.41 -20.90
CA ASN A 7 26.48 36.26 -19.91
C ASN A 7 25.59 35.06 -20.26
N ARG A 8 25.21 34.28 -19.23
CA ARG A 8 24.33 33.09 -19.26
C ARG A 8 22.99 33.30 -20.00
N ARG A 9 22.55 34.55 -20.20
CA ARG A 9 21.33 34.89 -20.96
C ARG A 9 21.50 34.82 -22.49
N ASP A 10 22.71 34.94 -23.01
CA ASP A 10 22.95 34.91 -24.47
C ASP A 10 23.03 33.47 -25.01
N PHE A 11 23.44 32.51 -24.17
CA PHE A 11 23.43 31.08 -24.49
C PHE A 11 22.01 30.51 -24.67
N LEU A 12 21.03 31.08 -23.97
CA LEU A 12 19.61 30.65 -24.06
C LEU A 12 18.90 31.19 -25.31
N LYS A 13 19.46 32.19 -26.00
CA LYS A 13 18.84 32.77 -27.21
C LYS A 13 19.33 32.14 -28.52
N LEU A 14 20.49 31.48 -28.53
CA LEU A 14 21.00 30.81 -29.74
C LEU A 14 20.49 29.37 -29.93
N GLY A 15 19.87 28.77 -28.90
CA GLY A 15 19.37 27.39 -28.94
C GLY A 15 17.97 27.19 -29.55
N VAL A 16 17.38 28.20 -30.19
CA VAL A 16 15.99 28.14 -30.69
C VAL A 16 15.91 27.87 -32.21
N ALA A 17 17.02 27.92 -32.97
CA ALA A 17 16.92 27.98 -34.44
C ALA A 17 17.39 26.73 -35.21
N VAL A 18 18.03 25.72 -34.62
CA VAL A 18 18.52 24.57 -35.40
C VAL A 18 18.39 23.26 -34.62
N GLY A 19 17.46 22.41 -35.07
CA GLY A 19 17.56 20.96 -34.87
C GLY A 19 16.93 20.40 -33.59
N ALA A 20 15.60 20.34 -33.54
CA ALA A 20 14.92 19.30 -32.78
C ALA A 20 13.53 19.05 -33.39
N ALA A 21 13.47 18.13 -34.36
CA ALA A 21 12.33 17.23 -34.44
C ALA A 21 12.39 16.32 -33.20
N ALA A 22 12.15 16.90 -32.01
CA ALA A 22 11.85 16.13 -30.83
C ALA A 22 10.45 15.59 -31.06
N ALA A 23 10.35 14.27 -31.25
CA ALA A 23 9.11 13.58 -31.01
C ALA A 23 8.68 13.94 -29.59
N VAL A 24 7.76 14.90 -29.47
CA VAL A 24 6.98 15.08 -28.26
C VAL A 24 6.13 13.82 -28.21
N THR A 25 6.67 12.77 -27.61
CA THR A 25 5.84 11.70 -27.07
C THR A 25 4.92 12.43 -26.11
N SER A 26 3.71 12.72 -26.55
CA SER A 26 2.63 13.09 -25.67
C SER A 26 2.60 11.98 -24.62
N VAL A 27 3.09 12.26 -23.41
CA VAL A 27 2.85 11.40 -22.27
C VAL A 27 1.34 11.42 -22.16
N SER A 28 0.69 10.38 -22.70
CA SER A 28 -0.74 10.20 -22.60
C SER A 28 -1.01 10.10 -21.11
N ALA A 29 -1.50 11.20 -20.52
CA ALA A 29 -2.02 11.18 -19.17
C ALA A 29 -3.02 10.01 -19.12
N PRO A 30 -2.93 9.11 -18.13
CA PRO A 30 -3.90 8.04 -18.01
C PRO A 30 -5.29 8.69 -17.92
N SER A 31 -6.09 8.49 -18.98
CA SER A 31 -7.48 8.95 -19.02
C SER A 31 -8.27 7.96 -18.21
N PHE A 32 -8.36 8.21 -16.90
CA PHE A 32 -9.39 7.57 -16.09
C PHE A 32 -10.76 8.07 -16.57
N ALA A 33 -11.78 7.22 -16.51
CA ALA A 33 -13.15 7.64 -16.81
C ALA A 33 -13.48 8.90 -16.00
N ALA A 34 -14.13 9.88 -16.63
CA ALA A 34 -14.47 11.14 -15.98
C ALA A 34 -15.29 10.85 -14.71
N THR A 35 -14.80 11.30 -13.55
CA THR A 35 -15.51 11.18 -12.29
C THR A 35 -16.87 11.88 -12.41
N SER A 36 -17.96 11.15 -12.13
CA SER A 36 -19.27 11.78 -12.04
C SER A 36 -19.32 12.65 -10.77
N CYS A 37 -19.55 13.95 -10.94
CA CYS A 37 -19.76 14.86 -9.82
C CYS A 37 -20.91 14.36 -8.93
N THR A 38 -20.72 14.41 -7.60
CA THR A 38 -21.74 14.02 -6.62
C THR A 38 -22.03 15.18 -5.66
N SER A 39 -23.12 15.12 -4.90
CA SER A 39 -23.40 16.10 -3.83
C SER A 39 -22.73 15.70 -2.52
N LEU A 40 -22.45 16.67 -1.64
CA LEU A 40 -21.95 16.41 -0.29
C LEU A 40 -22.85 15.46 0.52
N SER A 41 -24.17 15.61 0.44
CA SER A 41 -25.13 14.72 1.14
C SER A 41 -24.98 13.27 0.70
N LYS A 42 -24.92 13.03 -0.61
CA LYS A 42 -24.64 11.70 -1.17
C LYS A 42 -23.28 11.14 -0.71
N CYS A 43 -22.21 11.95 -0.65
CA CYS A 43 -20.94 11.50 -0.07
C CYS A 43 -21.07 10.99 1.37
N MET A 44 -21.93 11.61 2.19
CA MET A 44 -22.12 11.23 3.59
C MET A 44 -22.78 9.85 3.75
N GLU A 45 -23.59 9.46 2.77
CA GLU A 45 -24.35 8.21 2.75
C GLU A 45 -23.56 7.04 2.15
N MET A 46 -22.56 7.31 1.32
CA MET A 46 -21.77 6.28 0.67
C MET A 46 -20.94 5.46 1.66
N THR A 47 -20.95 4.15 1.45
CA THR A 47 -20.03 3.19 2.06
C THR A 47 -18.66 3.26 1.39
N PRO A 48 -17.58 2.84 2.07
CA PRO A 48 -16.24 2.75 1.48
C PRO A 48 -16.19 1.91 0.19
N VAL A 49 -16.99 0.85 0.10
CA VAL A 49 -17.08 0.01 -1.10
C VAL A 49 -17.68 0.80 -2.26
N GLU A 50 -18.81 1.50 -2.05
CA GLU A 50 -19.43 2.34 -3.09
C GLU A 50 -18.49 3.48 -3.53
N MET A 51 -17.71 4.06 -2.62
CA MET A 51 -16.72 5.09 -2.97
C MET A 51 -15.64 4.53 -3.91
N ALA A 52 -15.11 3.35 -3.58
CA ALA A 52 -14.09 2.67 -4.37
C ALA A 52 -14.62 2.21 -5.75
N GLU A 53 -15.86 1.72 -5.82
CA GLU A 53 -16.50 1.28 -7.06
C GLU A 53 -16.84 2.44 -8.00
N ALA A 54 -17.18 3.61 -7.46
CA ALA A 54 -17.39 4.82 -8.23
C ALA A 54 -16.08 5.39 -8.82
N SER A 55 -14.92 5.01 -8.28
CA SER A 55 -13.63 5.57 -8.68
C SER A 55 -13.03 4.89 -9.90
N GLY A 56 -12.82 5.67 -10.96
CA GLY A 56 -12.08 5.24 -12.15
C GLY A 56 -10.62 4.87 -11.85
N ALA A 57 -9.96 5.60 -10.94
CA ALA A 57 -8.57 5.34 -10.55
C ALA A 57 -8.44 4.03 -9.76
N VAL A 58 -9.33 3.81 -8.78
CA VAL A 58 -9.32 2.58 -7.96
C VAL A 58 -9.67 1.37 -8.81
N THR A 59 -10.72 1.44 -9.63
CA THR A 59 -11.15 0.31 -10.49
C THR A 59 -10.08 -0.05 -11.54
N ALA A 60 -9.40 0.94 -12.10
CA ALA A 60 -8.25 0.70 -12.99
C ALA A 60 -7.09 0.05 -12.23
N SER A 61 -6.72 0.58 -11.06
CA SER A 61 -5.65 0.01 -10.23
C SER A 61 -5.95 -1.44 -9.84
N TRP A 62 -7.18 -1.71 -9.41
CA TRP A 62 -7.62 -3.06 -9.07
C TRP A 62 -7.59 -4.02 -10.25
N ARG A 63 -7.96 -3.56 -11.45
CA ARG A 63 -7.82 -4.35 -12.68
C ARG A 63 -6.37 -4.70 -12.95
N ASN A 64 -5.45 -3.75 -12.77
CA ASN A 64 -4.01 -3.97 -12.98
C ASN A 64 -3.41 -4.95 -11.97
N VAL A 65 -3.77 -4.84 -10.68
CA VAL A 65 -3.33 -5.79 -9.65
C VAL A 65 -3.77 -7.21 -10.00
N ARG A 66 -5.05 -7.40 -10.38
CA ARG A 66 -5.55 -8.72 -10.82
C ARG A 66 -4.88 -9.20 -12.10
N HIS A 67 -4.60 -8.30 -13.04
CA HIS A 67 -3.88 -8.65 -14.26
C HIS A 67 -2.46 -9.14 -13.95
N ALA A 68 -1.72 -8.44 -13.10
CA ALA A 68 -0.39 -8.88 -12.67
C ALA A 68 -0.43 -10.25 -11.99
N ALA A 69 -1.39 -10.48 -11.08
CA ALA A 69 -1.58 -11.80 -10.46
C ALA A 69 -1.85 -12.90 -11.50
N ALA A 70 -2.65 -12.61 -12.53
CA ALA A 70 -2.95 -13.56 -13.61
C ALA A 70 -1.72 -13.90 -14.48
N GLU A 71 -0.71 -13.03 -14.53
CA GLU A 71 0.55 -13.27 -15.25
C GLU A 71 1.53 -14.20 -14.52
N ILE A 72 1.25 -14.56 -13.26
CA ILE A 72 2.02 -15.56 -12.52
C ILE A 72 1.93 -16.89 -13.28
N ARG A 73 3.08 -17.45 -13.65
CA ARG A 73 3.16 -18.63 -14.53
C ARG A 73 2.90 -19.93 -13.77
N ASN A 74 3.40 -20.04 -12.54
CA ASN A 74 3.16 -21.17 -11.66
C ASN A 74 1.68 -21.20 -11.26
N PRO A 75 0.91 -22.23 -11.69
CA PRO A 75 -0.53 -22.26 -11.46
C PRO A 75 -0.91 -22.38 -9.98
N ALA A 76 -0.06 -23.00 -9.16
CA ALA A 76 -0.32 -23.14 -7.72
C ALA A 76 -0.11 -21.81 -6.98
N ILE A 77 0.92 -21.03 -7.36
CA ILE A 77 1.12 -19.68 -6.81
C ILE A 77 -0.01 -18.76 -7.27
N ARG A 78 -0.29 -18.74 -8.58
CA ARG A 78 -1.35 -17.91 -9.17
C ARG A 78 -2.70 -18.14 -8.48
N HIS A 79 -3.13 -19.40 -8.38
CA HIS A 79 -4.40 -19.74 -7.75
C HIS A 79 -4.50 -19.23 -6.30
N ARG A 80 -3.43 -19.35 -5.52
CA ARG A 80 -3.43 -18.89 -4.13
C ARG A 80 -3.44 -17.36 -4.01
N VAL A 81 -2.67 -16.68 -4.86
CA VAL A 81 -2.65 -15.21 -4.92
C VAL A 81 -4.03 -14.68 -5.31
N GLU A 82 -4.63 -15.23 -6.37
CA GLU A 82 -5.98 -14.87 -6.82
C GLU A 82 -7.02 -15.11 -5.72
N ALA A 83 -6.98 -16.27 -5.06
CA ALA A 83 -7.90 -16.58 -3.95
C ALA A 83 -7.74 -15.65 -2.72
N ILE A 84 -6.53 -15.12 -2.47
CA ILE A 84 -6.31 -14.11 -1.42
C ILE A 84 -6.89 -12.76 -1.86
N LEU A 85 -6.64 -12.36 -3.10
CA LEU A 85 -7.13 -11.10 -3.65
C LEU A 85 -8.67 -11.05 -3.73
N GLU A 86 -9.31 -12.15 -4.12
CA GLU A 86 -10.75 -12.27 -4.21
C GLU A 86 -11.43 -12.22 -2.83
N ASN A 87 -10.82 -12.87 -1.82
CA ASN A 87 -11.33 -12.89 -0.46
C ASN A 87 -10.18 -12.89 0.57
N PRO A 88 -9.75 -11.69 1.03
CA PRO A 88 -8.62 -11.54 1.96
C PRO A 88 -9.01 -11.85 3.41
N VAL A 89 -9.89 -12.84 3.60
CA VAL A 89 -10.32 -13.31 4.91
C VAL A 89 -9.12 -13.88 5.69
N PRO A 90 -8.95 -13.56 6.98
CA PRO A 90 -7.81 -13.99 7.79
C PRO A 90 -7.96 -15.45 8.23
N THR A 91 -7.66 -16.37 7.31
CA THR A 91 -7.79 -17.81 7.56
C THR A 91 -6.80 -18.30 8.61
N LEU A 92 -5.71 -17.59 8.85
CA LEU A 92 -4.76 -17.88 9.92
C LEU A 92 -5.42 -17.96 11.29
N THR A 93 -6.50 -17.22 11.55
CA THR A 93 -7.20 -17.30 12.85
C THR A 93 -8.33 -18.31 12.88
N LYS A 94 -8.61 -19.01 11.76
CA LYS A 94 -9.70 -19.98 11.66
C LYS A 94 -9.41 -21.18 12.55
N GLY A 95 -10.32 -21.45 13.48
CA GLY A 95 -10.16 -22.55 14.44
C GLY A 95 -9.25 -22.25 15.63
N MET A 96 -8.64 -21.05 15.71
CA MET A 96 -7.91 -20.63 16.91
C MET A 96 -8.87 -20.35 18.06
N GLY A 97 -8.87 -21.23 19.06
CA GLY A 97 -9.59 -21.03 20.30
C GLY A 97 -8.95 -19.99 21.21
N ARG A 98 -9.62 -19.70 22.34
CA ARG A 98 -9.10 -18.77 23.35
C ARG A 98 -7.75 -19.21 23.92
N SER A 99 -7.57 -20.52 24.14
CA SER A 99 -6.31 -21.09 24.61
C SER A 99 -5.17 -20.88 23.62
N ASP A 100 -5.43 -21.05 22.33
CA ASP A 100 -4.42 -20.94 21.28
C ASP A 100 -3.95 -19.50 21.14
N LYS A 101 -4.90 -18.55 21.09
CA LYS A 101 -4.60 -17.11 21.08
C LYS A 101 -3.76 -16.70 22.29
N LYS A 102 -4.09 -17.21 23.48
CA LYS A 102 -3.34 -16.96 24.70
C LYS A 102 -1.93 -17.56 24.66
N ALA A 103 -1.77 -18.76 24.11
CA ALA A 103 -0.47 -19.40 23.95
C ALA A 103 0.43 -18.65 22.96
N ILE A 104 -0.12 -18.28 21.79
CA ILE A 104 0.56 -17.46 20.78
C ILE A 104 0.99 -16.13 21.38
N TYR A 105 0.07 -15.41 22.04
CA TYR A 105 0.38 -14.12 22.67
C TYR A 105 1.50 -14.25 23.72
N LYS A 106 1.46 -15.30 24.56
CA LYS A 106 2.49 -15.57 25.56
C LYS A 106 3.84 -15.83 24.90
N GLU A 107 3.88 -16.63 23.84
CA GLU A 107 5.10 -16.93 23.12
C GLU A 107 5.70 -15.68 22.47
N LEU A 108 4.88 -14.92 21.73
CA LEU A 108 5.29 -13.65 21.11
C LEU A 108 5.83 -12.67 22.16
N SER A 109 5.15 -12.55 23.31
CA SER A 109 5.59 -11.70 24.43
C SER A 109 6.92 -12.17 25.03
N SER A 110 7.11 -13.48 25.22
CA SER A 110 8.35 -14.05 25.77
C SER A 110 9.57 -13.80 24.89
N LYS A 111 9.36 -13.67 23.57
CA LYS A 111 10.38 -13.33 22.57
C LYS A 111 10.51 -11.82 22.33
N GLY A 112 9.74 -11.00 23.05
CA GLY A 112 9.74 -9.55 22.89
C GLY A 112 9.16 -9.05 21.57
N LEU A 113 8.41 -9.90 20.85
CA LEU A 113 7.78 -9.58 19.57
C LEU A 113 6.46 -8.82 19.73
N ILE A 114 5.87 -8.82 20.93
CA ILE A 114 4.76 -7.92 21.29
C ILE A 114 5.18 -7.06 22.47
N LYS A 115 5.00 -5.74 22.35
CA LYS A 115 5.29 -4.75 23.40
C LYS A 115 4.18 -3.71 23.44
N GLY A 116 3.58 -3.51 24.61
CA GLY A 116 2.55 -2.48 24.83
C GLY A 116 1.17 -2.76 24.21
N VAL A 117 0.95 -3.94 23.61
CA VAL A 117 -0.35 -4.38 23.08
C VAL A 117 -0.94 -5.40 24.03
N LYS A 118 -2.24 -5.33 24.32
CA LYS A 118 -2.91 -6.27 25.24
C LYS A 118 -3.25 -7.59 24.52
N GLU A 119 -3.39 -8.67 25.28
CA GLU A 119 -3.83 -9.99 24.76
C GLU A 119 -5.15 -9.94 24.00
N ALA A 120 -6.07 -9.05 24.38
CA ALA A 120 -7.34 -8.89 23.67
C ALA A 120 -7.21 -8.16 22.32
N ASP A 121 -6.11 -7.43 22.11
CA ASP A 121 -5.98 -6.44 21.04
C ASP A 121 -4.94 -6.81 19.97
N PHE A 122 -4.12 -7.85 20.19
CA PHE A 122 -3.01 -8.21 19.27
C PHE A 122 -3.44 -8.84 17.94
N LEU A 123 -4.71 -9.24 17.83
CA LEU A 123 -5.33 -9.66 16.57
C LEU A 123 -6.52 -8.74 16.32
N PRO A 124 -6.68 -8.20 15.09
CA PRO A 124 -7.86 -7.43 14.77
C PRO A 124 -9.15 -8.29 14.86
N PRO A 125 -10.32 -7.67 15.08
CA PRO A 125 -11.57 -8.40 15.18
C PRO A 125 -11.90 -9.14 13.88
N VAL A 126 -12.50 -10.32 14.00
CA VAL A 126 -13.00 -11.13 12.88
C VAL A 126 -14.46 -11.45 13.13
N SER A 127 -15.35 -10.98 12.26
CA SER A 127 -16.79 -11.25 12.33
C SER A 127 -17.19 -12.52 11.59
N SER A 128 -16.48 -12.86 10.51
CA SER A 128 -16.71 -14.04 9.68
C SER A 128 -15.41 -14.62 9.15
N TYR A 129 -15.42 -15.93 8.92
CA TYR A 129 -14.37 -16.68 8.25
C TYR A 129 -14.75 -17.13 6.83
N SER A 130 -15.95 -16.77 6.36
CA SER A 130 -16.37 -16.96 4.97
C SER A 130 -16.07 -15.73 4.11
N GLU A 131 -16.09 -14.53 4.71
CA GLU A 131 -15.92 -13.25 4.02
C GLU A 131 -15.00 -12.35 4.83
N ALA A 132 -14.10 -11.65 4.14
CA ALA A 132 -13.25 -10.63 4.74
C ALA A 132 -14.10 -9.47 5.30
N PRO A 133 -13.62 -8.74 6.32
CA PRO A 133 -14.31 -7.55 6.84
C PRO A 133 -14.59 -6.47 5.78
N GLN A 134 -13.78 -6.45 4.72
CA GLN A 134 -13.96 -5.61 3.53
C GLN A 134 -13.18 -6.21 2.35
N PRO A 135 -13.56 -5.91 1.10
CA PRO A 135 -12.77 -6.24 -0.07
C PRO A 135 -11.38 -5.58 -0.09
N PHE A 136 -10.43 -6.19 -0.79
CA PHE A 136 -9.08 -5.62 -1.00
C PHE A 136 -9.16 -4.24 -1.66
N TYR A 137 -10.01 -4.10 -2.67
CA TYR A 137 -10.12 -2.88 -3.47
C TYR A 137 -10.81 -1.71 -2.77
N SER A 138 -11.39 -1.90 -1.58
CA SER A 138 -11.98 -0.81 -0.78
C SER A 138 -11.17 -0.48 0.47
N ALA A 139 -10.17 -1.30 0.80
CA ALA A 139 -9.33 -1.09 1.97
C ALA A 139 -8.41 0.13 1.80
N PRO A 140 -8.04 0.83 2.89
CA PRO A 140 -7.04 1.87 2.85
C PRO A 140 -5.64 1.26 2.70
N GLY A 141 -4.78 1.99 2.01
CA GLY A 141 -3.39 1.60 1.76
C GLY A 141 -2.45 1.91 2.93
N SER A 142 -2.89 2.57 3.99
CA SER A 142 -2.14 2.65 5.27
C SER A 142 -3.05 3.16 6.39
N GLY A 143 -2.48 3.30 7.60
CA GLY A 143 -3.19 3.85 8.75
C GLY A 143 -3.78 5.24 8.50
N TYR A 144 -4.89 5.54 9.19
CA TYR A 144 -5.61 6.79 8.99
C TYR A 144 -4.69 8.01 9.18
N GLN A 145 -4.82 9.02 8.32
CA GLN A 145 -3.95 10.22 8.26
C GLN A 145 -2.54 9.98 7.68
N SER A 146 -2.27 8.81 7.10
CA SER A 146 -1.05 8.52 6.33
C SER A 146 -1.34 8.42 4.82
N HIS A 147 -0.38 7.96 4.03
CA HIS A 147 -0.50 7.78 2.58
C HIS A 147 -1.59 6.77 2.19
N HIS A 148 -2.30 6.99 1.09
CA HIS A 148 -3.36 6.09 0.63
C HIS A 148 -4.44 5.76 1.69
N SER A 149 -4.65 6.62 2.70
CA SER A 149 -5.59 6.39 3.81
C SER A 149 -7.04 6.74 3.44
N TYR A 150 -7.55 6.13 2.37
CA TYR A 150 -8.89 6.35 1.81
C TYR A 150 -9.44 5.06 1.17
N PRO A 151 -10.76 4.95 0.92
CA PRO A 151 -11.34 3.78 0.28
C PRO A 151 -10.74 3.50 -1.11
N GLY A 152 -10.13 2.32 -1.24
CA GLY A 152 -9.39 1.89 -2.44
C GLY A 152 -7.93 2.32 -2.51
N GLY A 153 -7.43 2.97 -1.46
CA GLY A 153 -6.02 3.32 -1.35
C GLY A 153 -5.10 2.09 -1.45
N LEU A 154 -5.48 0.94 -0.91
CA LEU A 154 -4.67 -0.29 -1.00
C LEU A 154 -4.49 -0.73 -2.46
N ALA A 155 -5.54 -0.74 -3.26
CA ALA A 155 -5.43 -1.09 -4.69
C ALA A 155 -4.52 -0.12 -5.45
N THR A 156 -4.63 1.18 -5.20
CA THR A 156 -3.77 2.20 -5.85
C THR A 156 -2.29 2.05 -5.47
N HIS A 157 -2.02 1.78 -4.20
CA HIS A 157 -0.68 1.56 -3.67
C HIS A 157 -0.08 0.30 -4.30
N THR A 158 -0.76 -0.85 -4.18
CA THR A 158 -0.28 -2.12 -4.72
C THR A 158 -0.07 -2.09 -6.24
N ASP A 159 -0.93 -1.42 -7.03
CA ASP A 159 -0.71 -1.27 -8.48
C ASP A 159 0.61 -0.54 -8.77
N LEU A 160 0.87 0.59 -8.09
CA LEU A 160 2.13 1.31 -8.25
C LEU A 160 3.32 0.45 -7.82
N ASN A 161 3.25 -0.22 -6.67
CA ASN A 161 4.39 -1.02 -6.20
C ASN A 161 4.70 -2.19 -7.14
N VAL A 162 3.69 -2.85 -7.70
CA VAL A 162 3.88 -3.91 -8.70
C VAL A 162 4.58 -3.36 -9.94
N ARG A 163 4.19 -2.18 -10.43
CA ARG A 163 4.84 -1.54 -11.60
C ARG A 163 6.29 -1.19 -11.30
N VAL A 164 6.59 -0.65 -10.13
CA VAL A 164 7.96 -0.32 -9.71
C VAL A 164 8.80 -1.61 -9.62
N SER A 165 8.28 -2.65 -8.97
CA SER A 165 8.95 -3.95 -8.85
C SER A 165 9.23 -4.59 -10.20
N MET A 166 8.30 -4.49 -11.16
CA MET A 166 8.51 -5.01 -12.50
C MET A 166 9.51 -4.16 -13.31
N ALA A 167 9.53 -2.85 -13.15
CA ALA A 167 10.54 -1.99 -13.76
C ALA A 167 11.95 -2.29 -13.20
N LEU A 168 12.06 -2.54 -11.89
CA LEU A 168 13.30 -2.97 -11.25
C LEU A 168 13.72 -4.36 -11.75
N TYR A 169 12.79 -5.31 -11.82
CA TYR A 169 13.01 -6.63 -12.39
C TYR A 169 13.62 -6.54 -13.79
N ASP A 170 13.02 -5.76 -14.69
CA ASP A 170 13.51 -5.56 -16.05
C ASP A 170 14.88 -4.87 -16.05
N GLY A 171 15.07 -3.83 -15.24
CA GLY A 171 16.36 -3.15 -15.11
C GLY A 171 17.49 -4.07 -14.63
N TYR A 172 17.24 -4.89 -13.61
CA TYR A 172 18.22 -5.86 -13.11
C TYR A 172 18.54 -6.94 -14.16
N ARG A 173 17.53 -7.41 -14.90
CA ARG A 173 17.72 -8.34 -16.01
C ARG A 173 18.58 -7.71 -17.11
N ASP A 174 18.23 -6.51 -17.56
CA ASP A 174 18.82 -5.92 -18.77
C ASP A 174 20.25 -5.39 -18.51
N VAL A 175 20.54 -4.94 -17.30
CA VAL A 175 21.87 -4.40 -16.94
C VAL A 175 22.82 -5.48 -16.42
N TYR A 176 22.32 -6.40 -15.58
CA TYR A 176 23.17 -7.36 -14.87
C TYR A 176 22.92 -8.82 -15.25
N SER A 177 21.98 -9.10 -16.16
CA SER A 177 21.53 -10.47 -16.47
C SER A 177 21.02 -11.22 -15.23
N TYR A 178 20.46 -10.49 -14.25
CA TYR A 178 19.87 -11.09 -13.06
C TYR A 178 18.53 -11.72 -13.43
N MET A 179 18.53 -13.05 -13.48
CA MET A 179 17.34 -13.86 -13.75
C MET A 179 16.54 -14.07 -12.45
N LEU A 180 16.01 -12.97 -11.92
CA LEU A 180 15.05 -13.00 -10.81
C LEU A 180 13.86 -13.90 -11.16
N ASP A 181 13.26 -14.52 -10.15
CA ASP A 181 12.00 -15.22 -10.32
C ASP A 181 10.85 -14.22 -10.40
N ARG A 182 10.29 -14.06 -11.61
CA ARG A 182 9.21 -13.12 -11.88
C ARG A 182 7.95 -13.43 -11.09
N ASP A 183 7.62 -14.71 -10.90
CA ASP A 183 6.42 -15.13 -10.19
C ASP A 183 6.54 -14.77 -8.71
N VAL A 184 7.75 -14.93 -8.13
CA VAL A 184 8.04 -14.51 -6.76
C VAL A 184 7.94 -13.00 -6.60
N VAL A 185 8.52 -12.20 -7.51
CA VAL A 185 8.43 -10.73 -7.47
C VAL A 185 6.98 -10.27 -7.50
N ILE A 186 6.18 -10.80 -8.44
CA ILE A 186 4.76 -10.42 -8.55
C ILE A 186 3.98 -10.88 -7.32
N ALA A 187 4.09 -12.14 -6.93
CA ALA A 187 3.33 -12.68 -5.80
C ALA A 187 3.67 -11.96 -4.48
N ALA A 188 4.95 -11.73 -4.22
CA ALA A 188 5.41 -11.02 -3.03
C ALA A 188 4.88 -9.58 -3.00
N GLN A 189 5.00 -8.85 -4.11
CA GLN A 189 4.54 -7.45 -4.16
C GLN A 189 3.02 -7.32 -4.11
N VAL A 190 2.27 -8.20 -4.77
CA VAL A 190 0.79 -8.19 -4.72
C VAL A 190 0.30 -8.47 -3.29
N LEU A 191 1.01 -9.32 -2.55
CA LEU A 191 0.58 -9.79 -1.23
C LEU A 191 1.23 -9.07 -0.04
N HIS A 192 2.21 -8.18 -0.24
CA HIS A 192 2.97 -7.59 0.87
C HIS A 192 2.09 -6.97 1.96
N ASP A 193 0.98 -6.36 1.56
CA ASP A 193 0.02 -5.71 2.45
C ASP A 193 -1.35 -6.41 2.52
N LEU A 194 -1.41 -7.71 2.22
CA LEU A 194 -2.67 -8.43 2.05
C LEU A 194 -3.65 -8.32 3.23
N HIS A 195 -3.17 -8.01 4.43
CA HIS A 195 -3.99 -7.88 5.64
C HIS A 195 -4.41 -6.47 6.03
N LYS A 196 -4.10 -5.46 5.21
CA LYS A 196 -4.72 -4.14 5.35
C LYS A 196 -6.27 -4.18 5.36
N PRO A 197 -6.97 -5.02 4.57
CA PRO A 197 -8.43 -5.19 4.67
C PRO A 197 -8.90 -5.65 6.07
N TRP A 198 -8.14 -6.51 6.74
CA TRP A 198 -8.47 -7.00 8.08
C TRP A 198 -8.05 -6.03 9.19
N VAL A 199 -6.90 -5.39 9.07
CA VAL A 199 -6.33 -4.50 10.11
C VAL A 199 -7.00 -3.14 10.12
N PHE A 200 -7.23 -2.54 8.95
CA PHE A 200 -7.76 -1.19 8.77
C PHE A 200 -9.27 -1.19 8.46
N GLN A 201 -10.04 -1.89 9.28
CA GLN A 201 -11.51 -1.90 9.17
C GLN A 201 -12.09 -0.50 9.36
N TRP A 202 -13.03 -0.10 8.51
CA TRP A 202 -13.70 1.20 8.60
C TRP A 202 -14.65 1.28 9.79
N ASP A 203 -14.56 2.36 10.57
CA ASP A 203 -15.49 2.71 11.63
C ASP A 203 -16.63 3.61 11.09
N LYS A 204 -17.72 3.70 11.83
CA LYS A 204 -18.90 4.54 11.55
C LYS A 204 -18.59 6.03 11.37
N ASN A 205 -17.47 6.48 11.93
CA ASN A 205 -16.97 7.86 11.81
C ASN A 205 -16.19 8.11 10.50
N GLY A 206 -16.07 7.12 9.61
CA GLY A 206 -15.33 7.20 8.36
C GLY A 206 -13.81 7.05 8.52
N GLU A 207 -13.30 6.75 9.71
CA GLU A 207 -11.88 6.47 9.95
C GLU A 207 -11.63 4.97 9.94
N SER A 208 -10.43 4.54 9.56
CA SER A 208 -10.03 3.15 9.73
C SER A 208 -9.54 2.89 11.15
N ARG A 209 -9.73 1.67 11.66
CA ARG A 209 -9.15 1.19 12.93
C ARG A 209 -7.66 1.54 13.02
N GLY A 210 -7.23 1.99 14.19
CA GLY A 210 -5.82 2.18 14.51
C GLY A 210 -5.07 0.85 14.59
N GLU A 211 -3.96 0.76 13.87
CA GLU A 211 -3.11 -0.43 13.83
C GLU A 211 -2.26 -0.58 15.10
N GLN A 212 -2.12 -1.83 15.58
CA GLN A 212 -1.20 -2.19 16.66
C GLN A 212 0.19 -2.56 16.13
N LYS A 213 1.15 -2.65 17.06
CA LYS A 213 2.52 -3.09 16.74
C LYS A 213 2.69 -4.59 16.93
N LEU A 214 3.37 -5.22 15.97
CA LEU A 214 3.80 -6.61 16.04
C LEU A 214 5.21 -6.72 15.46
N ALA A 215 6.11 -7.32 16.23
CA ALA A 215 7.53 -7.50 15.89
C ALA A 215 8.22 -6.19 15.43
N GLY A 216 7.87 -5.07 16.08
CA GLY A 216 8.45 -3.74 15.82
C GLY A 216 7.85 -2.98 14.63
N THR A 217 6.99 -3.60 13.82
CA THR A 217 6.28 -2.97 12.70
C THR A 217 4.76 -2.94 12.92
N GLY A 218 4.00 -2.43 11.96
CA GLY A 218 2.53 -2.52 11.95
C GLY A 218 2.06 -3.96 11.84
N GLU A 219 1.03 -4.35 12.60
CA GLU A 219 0.56 -5.74 12.66
C GLU A 219 0.11 -6.31 11.32
N HIS A 220 -0.31 -5.49 10.34
CA HIS A 220 -0.69 -6.00 9.01
C HIS A 220 0.42 -6.78 8.33
N HIS A 221 1.69 -6.41 8.56
CA HIS A 221 2.81 -7.01 7.85
C HIS A 221 3.12 -8.43 8.35
N PRO A 222 3.44 -8.69 9.63
CA PRO A 222 3.69 -10.06 10.07
C PRO A 222 2.43 -10.94 10.00
N LEU A 223 1.23 -10.36 10.17
CA LEU A 223 -0.01 -11.10 9.97
C LEU A 223 -0.16 -11.50 8.48
N GLY A 224 0.13 -10.60 7.54
CA GLY A 224 0.07 -10.89 6.11
C GLY A 224 1.03 -12.01 5.72
N VAL A 225 2.25 -12.01 6.26
CA VAL A 225 3.20 -13.12 6.05
C VAL A 225 2.66 -14.43 6.67
N ALA A 226 2.04 -14.37 7.84
CA ALA A 226 1.43 -15.55 8.48
C ALA A 226 0.31 -16.16 7.63
N GLU A 227 -0.54 -15.33 7.01
CA GLU A 227 -1.59 -15.79 6.11
C GLU A 227 -1.02 -16.50 4.89
N SER A 228 0.03 -15.95 4.28
CA SER A 228 0.71 -16.59 3.14
C SER A 228 1.27 -17.96 3.52
N ILE A 229 1.84 -18.10 4.73
CA ILE A 229 2.29 -19.38 5.27
C ILE A 229 1.12 -20.35 5.45
N VAL A 230 0.03 -19.93 6.08
CA VAL A 230 -1.16 -20.77 6.33
C VAL A 230 -1.81 -21.22 5.02
N ARG A 231 -1.82 -20.37 4.00
CA ARG A 231 -2.30 -20.70 2.65
C ARG A 231 -1.29 -21.50 1.82
N GLY A 232 -0.13 -21.80 2.39
CA GLY A 232 0.87 -22.71 1.84
C GLY A 232 1.72 -22.13 0.72
N LEU A 233 1.86 -20.80 0.61
CA LEU A 233 2.72 -20.16 -0.38
C LEU A 233 4.17 -20.65 -0.22
N PRO A 234 4.95 -20.76 -1.33
CA PRO A 234 6.35 -21.15 -1.25
C PRO A 234 7.16 -20.22 -0.35
N ALA A 235 8.19 -20.77 0.31
CA ALA A 235 8.99 -20.03 1.27
C ALA A 235 9.65 -18.78 0.67
N GLU A 236 10.12 -18.86 -0.58
CA GLU A 236 10.70 -17.75 -1.32
C GLU A 236 9.71 -16.59 -1.55
N VAL A 237 8.41 -16.87 -1.71
CA VAL A 237 7.37 -15.84 -1.79
C VAL A 237 7.17 -15.20 -0.42
N CYS A 238 7.03 -16.00 0.64
CA CYS A 238 6.85 -15.48 2.00
C CYS A 238 8.05 -14.66 2.49
N VAL A 239 9.28 -15.07 2.16
CA VAL A 239 10.51 -14.34 2.49
C VAL A 239 10.60 -13.04 1.70
N ALA A 240 10.33 -13.06 0.39
CA ALA A 240 10.31 -11.84 -0.42
C ALA A 240 9.22 -10.86 0.04
N GLN A 241 8.03 -11.37 0.38
CA GLN A 241 6.93 -10.60 0.97
C GLN A 241 7.36 -9.95 2.28
N ALA A 242 7.98 -10.71 3.20
CA ALA A 242 8.47 -10.18 4.46
C ALA A 242 9.51 -9.06 4.26
N CYS A 243 10.28 -9.11 3.18
CA CYS A 243 11.25 -8.09 2.84
C CYS A 243 10.65 -6.76 2.34
N ALA A 244 9.33 -6.66 2.10
CA ALA A 244 8.74 -5.40 1.64
C ALA A 244 9.08 -4.22 2.56
N HIS A 245 8.96 -4.41 3.87
CA HIS A 245 9.15 -3.33 4.85
C HIS A 245 10.61 -3.11 5.28
N ASN A 246 11.52 -4.06 5.02
CA ASN A 246 12.99 -3.90 5.17
C ASN A 246 13.71 -5.09 4.49
N HIS A 247 14.99 -4.96 4.19
CA HIS A 247 15.76 -5.92 3.40
C HIS A 247 17.06 -6.31 4.11
N PRO A 248 17.70 -7.46 3.80
CA PRO A 248 18.88 -7.93 4.53
C PRO A 248 20.18 -7.24 4.07
N ARG A 249 20.24 -5.90 4.16
CA ARG A 249 21.42 -5.09 3.81
C ARG A 249 22.48 -5.11 4.90
N THR A 250 22.07 -4.98 6.16
CA THR A 250 22.94 -5.14 7.34
C THR A 250 22.38 -6.22 8.27
N PRO A 251 23.17 -6.72 9.23
CA PRO A 251 22.67 -7.66 10.23
C PRO A 251 21.46 -7.12 11.02
N GLU A 252 21.42 -5.82 11.30
CA GLU A 252 20.32 -5.16 12.03
C GLU A 252 19.05 -5.07 11.18
N ASP A 253 19.19 -4.78 9.88
CA ASP A 253 18.04 -4.77 8.96
C ASP A 253 17.49 -6.19 8.77
N GLU A 254 18.37 -7.18 8.58
CA GLU A 254 17.98 -8.58 8.45
C GLU A 254 17.29 -9.10 9.73
N ALA A 255 17.77 -8.72 10.92
CA ALA A 255 17.17 -9.12 12.18
C ALA A 255 15.70 -8.68 12.30
N GLN A 256 15.32 -7.55 11.69
CA GLN A 256 13.91 -7.12 11.64
C GLN A 256 13.08 -8.09 10.79
N VAL A 257 13.54 -8.42 9.58
CA VAL A 257 12.85 -9.38 8.69
C VAL A 257 12.74 -10.76 9.34
N VAL A 258 13.81 -11.23 9.98
CA VAL A 258 13.81 -12.47 10.75
C VAL A 258 12.79 -12.42 11.88
N GLY A 259 12.68 -11.30 12.60
CA GLY A 259 11.68 -11.10 13.65
C GLY A 259 10.24 -11.17 13.12
N TRP A 260 9.97 -10.62 11.94
CA TRP A 260 8.65 -10.70 11.30
C TRP A 260 8.30 -12.12 10.87
N ILE A 261 9.25 -12.84 10.27
CA ILE A 261 9.08 -14.25 9.89
C ILE A 261 8.88 -15.12 11.15
N GLN A 262 9.61 -14.85 12.23
CA GLN A 262 9.42 -15.55 13.51
C GLN A 262 8.02 -15.31 14.08
N ALA A 263 7.56 -14.06 14.13
CA ALA A 263 6.21 -13.73 14.57
C ALA A 263 5.15 -14.43 13.70
N ALA A 264 5.32 -14.37 12.38
CA ALA A 264 4.42 -15.01 11.43
C ALA A 264 4.38 -16.53 11.59
N SER A 265 5.53 -17.16 11.83
CA SER A 265 5.65 -18.61 11.99
C SER A 265 5.04 -19.11 13.30
N ILE A 266 5.19 -18.33 14.40
CA ILE A 266 4.53 -18.62 15.68
C ILE A 266 3.01 -18.58 15.51
N ILE A 267 2.50 -17.57 14.80
CA ILE A 267 1.07 -17.41 14.55
C ILE A 267 0.56 -18.53 13.63
N ALA A 268 1.31 -18.88 12.58
CA ALA A 268 0.96 -19.96 11.65
C ALA A 268 1.16 -21.37 12.23
N GLY A 269 1.82 -21.50 13.39
CA GLY A 269 2.12 -22.79 14.01
C GLY A 269 3.11 -23.66 13.23
N VAL A 270 4.07 -23.04 12.52
CA VAL A 270 5.08 -23.74 11.71
C VAL A 270 6.50 -23.55 12.25
N ASP A 271 7.37 -24.52 12.01
CA ASP A 271 8.81 -24.34 12.19
C ASP A 271 9.38 -23.57 10.97
N PRO A 272 9.95 -22.35 11.17
CA PRO A 272 10.40 -21.52 10.06
C PRO A 272 11.59 -22.09 9.31
N VAL A 273 12.45 -22.90 9.96
CA VAL A 273 13.61 -23.51 9.31
C VAL A 273 13.16 -24.70 8.47
N LYS A 274 12.27 -25.54 9.02
CA LYS A 274 11.70 -26.68 8.29
C LYS A 274 10.86 -26.24 7.09
N TYR A 275 10.15 -25.12 7.21
CA TYR A 275 9.39 -24.54 6.10
C TYR A 275 10.32 -23.92 5.02
N GLY A 276 11.56 -23.55 5.39
CA GLY A 276 12.52 -22.88 4.50
C GLY A 276 12.44 -21.35 4.53
N LEU A 277 11.78 -20.76 5.53
CA LEU A 277 11.66 -19.31 5.72
C LEU A 277 12.92 -18.69 6.34
N LEU A 278 13.66 -19.47 7.13
CA LEU A 278 14.90 -19.05 7.78
C LEU A 278 16.00 -20.09 7.55
N GLU A 279 17.25 -19.63 7.54
CA GLU A 279 18.43 -20.50 7.47
C GLU A 279 18.53 -21.42 8.69
N LYS A 280 19.30 -22.51 8.58
CA LYS A 280 19.65 -23.39 9.69
C LYS A 280 20.13 -22.57 10.89
N GLY A 281 19.47 -22.78 12.03
CA GLY A 281 19.71 -22.05 13.27
C GLY A 281 18.79 -20.84 13.48
N GLY A 282 17.98 -20.46 12.48
CA GLY A 282 16.87 -19.50 12.63
C GLY A 282 17.31 -18.05 12.86
N LYS A 283 18.55 -17.69 12.53
CA LYS A 283 19.15 -16.37 12.81
C LYS A 283 19.25 -15.45 11.62
N THR A 284 19.16 -15.97 10.40
CA THR A 284 19.27 -15.21 9.15
C THR A 284 18.20 -15.68 8.17
N LEU A 285 18.00 -14.91 7.11
CA LEU A 285 17.25 -15.38 5.94
C LEU A 285 18.02 -16.53 5.25
N PRO A 286 17.36 -17.34 4.41
CA PRO A 286 18.00 -18.43 3.68
C PRO A 286 19.22 -17.96 2.87
N LEU A 287 20.28 -18.76 2.88
CA LEU A 287 21.51 -18.49 2.14
C LEU A 287 21.62 -19.40 0.89
N PRO A 288 22.11 -18.87 -0.25
CA PRO A 288 22.38 -17.45 -0.51
C PRO A 288 21.09 -16.61 -0.54
N ARG A 289 21.19 -15.34 -0.14
CA ARG A 289 20.05 -14.43 -0.12
C ARG A 289 19.52 -14.21 -1.53
N ARG A 290 18.21 -14.35 -1.65
CA ARG A 290 17.46 -14.15 -2.89
C ARG A 290 17.19 -12.66 -3.15
N GLN A 291 17.41 -12.23 -4.39
CA GLN A 291 17.34 -10.82 -4.78
C GLN A 291 15.88 -10.32 -4.86
N GLU A 292 14.90 -11.20 -5.00
CA GLU A 292 13.47 -10.84 -5.08
C GLU A 292 12.99 -10.09 -3.84
N GLY A 293 13.56 -10.39 -2.65
CA GLY A 293 13.27 -9.62 -1.44
C GLY A 293 13.75 -8.17 -1.50
N PHE A 294 14.87 -7.89 -2.19
CA PHE A 294 15.35 -6.53 -2.40
C PHE A 294 14.48 -5.78 -3.39
N VAL A 295 14.05 -6.45 -4.47
CA VAL A 295 13.13 -5.87 -5.45
C VAL A 295 11.79 -5.54 -4.79
N THR A 296 11.25 -6.44 -3.98
CA THR A 296 9.99 -6.22 -3.25
C THR A 296 10.10 -5.03 -2.29
N HIS A 297 11.22 -4.92 -1.56
CA HIS A 297 11.49 -3.78 -0.70
C HIS A 297 11.50 -2.44 -1.45
N LEU A 298 12.23 -2.39 -2.56
CA LEU A 298 12.32 -1.18 -3.38
C LEU A 298 11.01 -0.86 -4.09
N GLY A 299 10.19 -1.86 -4.41
CA GLY A 299 8.86 -1.70 -4.98
C GLY A 299 7.88 -1.01 -4.03
N ASP A 300 7.98 -1.31 -2.74
CA ASP A 300 7.15 -0.75 -1.66
C ASP A 300 7.53 0.70 -1.27
N HIS A 301 8.49 1.35 -1.95
CA HIS A 301 9.01 2.66 -1.54
C HIS A 301 8.21 3.89 -2.03
N ASP A 302 6.98 3.74 -2.52
CA ASP A 302 6.16 4.90 -2.91
C ASP A 302 5.85 5.84 -1.72
N TRP A 303 5.86 5.32 -0.49
CA TRP A 303 5.70 6.09 0.75
C TRP A 303 6.69 7.26 0.90
N VAL A 304 7.86 7.20 0.27
CA VAL A 304 8.86 8.29 0.28
C VAL A 304 8.23 9.60 -0.19
N LEU A 305 7.37 9.55 -1.20
CA LEU A 305 6.65 10.72 -1.70
C LEU A 305 5.20 10.78 -1.18
N THR A 306 4.53 9.64 -1.02
CA THR A 306 3.09 9.62 -0.74
C THR A 306 2.76 10.00 0.71
N VAL A 307 3.66 9.76 1.66
CA VAL A 307 3.50 10.19 3.06
C VAL A 307 3.52 11.71 3.20
N PRO A 308 4.58 12.44 2.75
CA PRO A 308 4.60 13.89 2.86
C PRO A 308 3.48 14.55 2.03
N ALA A 309 3.17 14.03 0.84
CA ALA A 309 2.04 14.51 0.03
C ALA A 309 0.72 14.48 0.82
N ALA A 310 0.44 13.37 1.53
CA ALA A 310 -0.74 13.27 2.38
C ALA A 310 -0.73 14.30 3.52
N LYS A 311 0.41 14.51 4.18
CA LYS A 311 0.56 15.50 5.25
C LYS A 311 0.35 16.93 4.78
N TRP A 312 0.70 17.24 3.52
CA TRP A 312 0.49 18.57 2.95
C TRP A 312 -0.94 18.79 2.47
N ILE A 313 -1.59 17.78 1.87
CA ILE A 313 -2.91 17.93 1.27
C ILE A 313 -4.07 17.81 2.26
N ILE A 314 -3.98 16.97 3.30
CA ILE A 314 -5.09 16.82 4.25
C ILE A 314 -5.46 18.15 4.93
N PRO A 315 -4.52 18.97 5.44
CA PRO A 315 -4.85 20.26 6.03
C PRO A 315 -5.46 21.24 5.02
N VAL A 316 -5.00 21.23 3.76
CA VAL A 316 -5.59 22.05 2.70
C VAL A 316 -7.02 21.62 2.42
N MET A 317 -7.28 20.31 2.34
CA MET A 317 -8.63 19.76 2.19
C MET A 317 -9.55 20.16 3.35
N GLY A 318 -9.03 20.25 4.57
CA GLY A 318 -9.79 20.77 5.72
C GLY A 318 -10.24 22.23 5.53
N LYS A 319 -9.36 23.08 5.01
CA LYS A 319 -9.71 24.48 4.67
C LYS A 319 -10.78 24.55 3.58
N VAL A 320 -10.63 23.74 2.53
CA VAL A 320 -11.63 23.64 1.44
C VAL A 320 -12.98 23.18 1.99
N ALA A 321 -13.00 22.15 2.84
CA ALA A 321 -14.21 21.61 3.46
C ALA A 321 -14.98 22.68 4.28
N VAL A 322 -14.26 23.50 5.06
CA VAL A 322 -14.88 24.58 5.84
C VAL A 322 -15.40 25.69 4.93
N ARG A 323 -14.55 26.17 4.01
CA ARG A 323 -14.84 27.34 3.17
C ARG A 323 -15.96 27.08 2.15
N ASP A 324 -15.94 25.93 1.50
CA ASP A 324 -16.75 25.68 0.29
C ASP A 324 -17.91 24.70 0.53
N TYR A 325 -17.86 23.91 1.62
CA TYR A 325 -18.84 22.86 1.90
C TYR A 325 -19.56 23.05 3.25
N GLY A 326 -19.24 24.11 4.00
CA GLY A 326 -19.88 24.42 5.28
C GLY A 326 -19.64 23.39 6.38
N ILE A 327 -18.63 22.53 6.25
CA ILE A 327 -18.22 21.61 7.32
C ILE A 327 -17.63 22.43 8.47
N SER A 328 -18.09 22.22 9.70
CA SER A 328 -17.60 23.00 10.84
C SER A 328 -16.13 22.66 11.17
N GLU A 329 -15.37 23.62 11.69
CA GLU A 329 -13.99 23.39 12.14
C GLU A 329 -13.90 22.25 13.17
N GLY A 330 -14.91 22.14 14.05
CA GLY A 330 -15.01 21.11 15.06
C GLY A 330 -15.30 19.70 14.50
N ASP A 331 -15.58 19.58 13.21
CA ASP A 331 -15.88 18.31 12.54
C ASP A 331 -14.74 17.85 11.60
N LEU A 332 -13.60 18.54 11.59
CA LEU A 332 -12.40 18.17 10.82
C LEU A 332 -11.70 16.88 11.30
N THR A 333 -12.20 16.24 12.35
CA THR A 333 -11.77 14.90 12.82
C THR A 333 -12.97 13.96 12.99
N LYS A 334 -14.11 14.31 12.39
CA LYS A 334 -15.36 13.57 12.52
C LYS A 334 -15.91 13.19 11.15
N LYS A 335 -16.98 12.41 11.18
CA LYS A 335 -17.68 11.86 10.01
C LYS A 335 -17.87 12.85 8.86
N PRO A 336 -18.29 14.12 9.08
CA PRO A 336 -18.49 15.06 7.98
C PRO A 336 -17.21 15.27 7.15
N PHE A 337 -16.09 15.57 7.79
CA PHE A 337 -14.83 15.74 7.07
C PHE A 337 -14.27 14.41 6.57
N ASN A 338 -14.32 13.37 7.40
CA ASN A 338 -13.79 12.05 7.07
C ASN A 338 -14.44 11.47 5.81
N GLN A 339 -15.78 11.52 5.70
CA GLN A 339 -16.49 11.06 4.50
C GLN A 339 -16.18 11.92 3.27
N PHE A 340 -16.14 13.25 3.44
CA PHE A 340 -15.79 14.15 2.36
C PHE A 340 -14.39 13.86 1.80
N ARG A 341 -13.36 13.79 2.66
CA ARG A 341 -11.99 13.52 2.22
C ARG A 341 -11.83 12.10 1.66
N ASN A 342 -12.51 11.10 2.24
CA ASN A 342 -12.46 9.72 1.77
C ASN A 342 -12.97 9.61 0.35
N TYR A 343 -14.13 10.20 0.07
CA TYR A 343 -14.69 10.20 -1.27
C TYR A 343 -13.77 10.93 -2.25
N VAL A 344 -13.37 12.17 -1.93
CA VAL A 344 -12.48 12.97 -2.79
C VAL A 344 -11.19 12.23 -3.11
N PHE A 345 -10.52 11.65 -2.09
CA PHE A 345 -9.27 10.92 -2.28
C PHE A 345 -9.43 9.58 -2.99
N SER A 346 -10.61 8.96 -2.90
CA SER A 346 -10.94 7.78 -3.70
C SER A 346 -11.09 8.15 -5.18
N GLN A 347 -11.76 9.26 -5.50
CA GLN A 347 -11.99 9.68 -6.88
C GLN A 347 -10.74 10.26 -7.56
N ALA A 348 -9.98 11.08 -6.83
CA ALA A 348 -8.69 11.60 -7.24
C ALA A 348 -7.66 11.25 -6.16
N PRO A 349 -6.80 10.25 -6.40
CA PRO A 349 -5.77 9.85 -5.44
C PRO A 349 -5.05 11.05 -4.87
N ILE A 350 -4.76 11.01 -3.57
CA ILE A 350 -4.13 12.14 -2.86
C ILE A 350 -2.84 12.63 -3.54
N MET A 351 -2.14 11.75 -4.24
CA MET A 351 -0.98 12.05 -5.07
C MET A 351 -1.29 12.92 -6.28
N SER A 352 -2.37 12.62 -7.00
CA SER A 352 -2.83 13.44 -8.12
C SER A 352 -3.25 14.83 -7.64
N LEU A 353 -3.91 14.91 -6.49
CA LEU A 353 -4.27 16.20 -5.87
C LEU A 353 -3.05 16.99 -5.42
N TYR A 354 -2.03 16.30 -4.88
CA TYR A 354 -0.76 16.94 -4.54
C TYR A 354 -0.04 17.48 -5.77
N GLU A 355 0.04 16.72 -6.85
CA GLU A 355 0.62 17.18 -8.11
C GLU A 355 -0.10 18.44 -8.63
N ILE A 356 -1.43 18.44 -8.64
CA ILE A 356 -2.22 19.61 -9.04
C ILE A 356 -1.90 20.81 -8.14
N TYR A 357 -1.89 20.61 -6.82
CA TYR A 357 -1.57 21.68 -5.88
C TYR A 357 -0.15 22.23 -6.07
N ALA A 358 0.84 21.36 -6.25
CA ALA A 358 2.24 21.73 -6.40
C ALA A 358 2.53 22.43 -7.73
N ALA A 359 1.93 21.96 -8.83
CA ALA A 359 2.18 22.47 -10.17
C ALA A 359 1.29 23.67 -10.55
N GLN A 360 0.05 23.72 -10.05
CA GLN A 360 -1.00 24.64 -10.51
C GLN A 360 -1.61 25.49 -9.37
N GLY A 361 -1.29 25.18 -8.11
CA GLY A 361 -1.71 25.96 -6.95
C GLY A 361 -3.09 25.59 -6.38
N GLU A 362 -3.46 26.23 -5.27
CA GLU A 362 -4.69 25.92 -4.52
C GLU A 362 -5.96 26.11 -5.35
N ALA A 363 -6.01 27.12 -6.24
CA ALA A 363 -7.18 27.40 -7.04
C ALA A 363 -7.55 26.23 -7.97
N GLU A 364 -6.56 25.56 -8.56
CA GLU A 364 -6.81 24.39 -9.41
C GLU A 364 -7.18 23.16 -8.60
N LEU A 365 -6.53 22.97 -7.45
CA LEU A 365 -6.91 21.91 -6.50
C LEU A 365 -8.39 22.05 -6.13
N VAL A 366 -8.84 23.25 -5.76
CA VAL A 366 -10.23 23.54 -5.39
C VAL A 366 -11.17 23.27 -6.54
N ARG A 367 -10.83 23.71 -7.76
CA ARG A 367 -11.64 23.43 -8.96
C ARG A 367 -11.79 21.92 -9.20
N THR A 368 -10.71 21.16 -9.00
CA THR A 368 -10.73 19.70 -9.10
C THR A 368 -11.61 19.08 -8.01
N VAL A 369 -11.56 19.59 -6.79
CA VAL A 369 -12.42 19.13 -5.71
C VAL A 369 -13.90 19.42 -6.00
N HIS A 370 -14.22 20.61 -6.55
CA HIS A 370 -15.58 20.97 -6.97
C HIS A 370 -16.11 20.13 -8.14
N SER A 371 -15.24 19.63 -9.02
CA SER A 371 -15.66 18.71 -10.09
C SER A 371 -15.99 17.31 -9.56
N ILE A 372 -15.45 16.94 -8.40
CA ILE A 372 -15.69 15.65 -7.73
C ILE A 372 -16.93 15.72 -6.82
N VAL A 373 -17.01 16.75 -5.97
CA VAL A 373 -18.14 17.02 -5.07
C VAL A 373 -18.67 18.42 -5.35
N ALA A 374 -19.95 18.57 -5.63
CA ALA A 374 -20.55 19.88 -5.79
C ALA A 374 -20.55 20.63 -4.44
N PRO A 375 -20.07 21.89 -4.39
CA PRO A 375 -20.20 22.74 -3.21
C PRO A 375 -21.68 22.98 -2.87
N ALA A 376 -21.93 23.33 -1.61
CA ALA A 376 -23.28 23.52 -1.06
C ALA A 376 -24.04 24.72 -1.66
#